data_AF-A0A538IVZ0-F1
#
_entry.id   AF-A0A538IVZ0-F1
#
_cell.length_a   1.000
_cell.length_b   1.000
_cell.length_c   1.000
_cell.angle_alpha   90.00
_cell.angle_beta   90.00
_cell.angle_gamma   90.00
#
_symmetry.space_group_name_H-M   'P 1'
#
loop_
_entity.id
_entity.type
_entity.pdbx_description
1 polymer ?
#
loop_
_entity_poly.entity_id
_entity_poly.type
_entity_poly.pdbx_seq_one_letter_code
_entity_poly.pdbx_strand_id
1 'polypeptide(L)'
;MGAIGTFKLGAQFPDLFARAESTVGDESNNAVVASLRNLPILMWNNHGDELVSEPEFLQTANKLDSLGYRYELDAFQPCANPMCSPVFTNHLQLAINDQYAPAAAFLGTAHVDRS
;
A
#
# COMPACT_ATOMS: atom_id res chain seq x y z
N MET A 1 0.85 -7.55 7.69
CA MET A 1 1.84 -6.94 8.62
C MET A 1 2.96 -6.16 7.94
N GLY A 2 3.54 -6.63 6.82
CA GLY A 2 4.60 -5.90 6.12
C GLY A 2 4.19 -4.48 5.68
N ALA A 3 2.99 -4.34 5.10
CA ALA A 3 2.43 -3.06 4.68
C ALA A 3 2.28 -2.01 5.80
N ILE A 4 1.79 -2.40 6.98
CA ILE A 4 1.78 -1.51 8.16
C ILE A 4 3.21 -1.05 8.50
N GLY A 5 4.19 -1.94 8.34
CA GLY A 5 5.61 -1.60 8.46
C GLY A 5 6.06 -0.53 7.47
N THR A 6 5.60 -0.59 6.22
CA THR A 6 5.86 0.42 5.19
C THR A 6 5.41 1.81 5.65
N PHE A 7 4.16 1.96 6.10
CA PHE A 7 3.64 3.25 6.57
C PHE A 7 4.36 3.74 7.82
N LYS A 8 4.60 2.85 8.80
CA LYS A 8 5.30 3.22 10.04
C LYS A 8 6.72 3.71 9.78
N LEU A 9 7.50 2.98 8.99
CA LEU A 9 8.88 3.36 8.68
C LEU A 9 8.93 4.61 7.79
N GLY A 10 8.03 4.70 6.80
CA GLY A 10 7.90 5.89 5.96
C GLY A 10 7.56 7.14 6.77
N ALA A 11 6.65 7.03 7.73
CA ALA A 11 6.26 8.17 8.56
C ALA A 11 7.33 8.57 9.58
N GLN A 12 8.11 7.61 10.11
CA GLN A 12 9.22 7.88 11.04
C GLN A 12 10.44 8.45 10.33
N PHE A 13 10.71 8.00 9.10
CA PHE A 13 11.89 8.36 8.32
C PHE A 13 11.49 8.82 6.90
N PRO A 14 10.78 9.95 6.77
CA PRO A 14 10.12 10.35 5.52
C PRO A 14 11.07 10.71 4.38
N ASP A 15 12.35 10.90 4.69
CA ASP A 15 13.40 11.25 3.74
C ASP A 15 14.42 10.10 3.56
N LEU A 16 14.16 8.92 4.12
CA LEU A 16 15.05 7.76 4.01
C LEU A 16 14.79 6.93 2.75
N PHE A 17 13.54 6.90 2.28
CA PHE A 17 13.10 6.05 1.17
C PHE A 17 12.68 6.90 -0.03
N ALA A 18 13.02 6.45 -1.24
CA ALA A 18 12.69 7.16 -2.47
C ALA A 18 11.23 6.96 -2.88
N ARG A 19 10.71 5.74 -2.64
CA ARG A 19 9.37 5.25 -2.94
C ARG A 19 9.03 4.12 -1.97
N ALA A 20 7.75 3.87 -1.78
CA ALA A 20 7.25 2.80 -0.93
C ALA A 20 6.14 2.01 -1.64
N GLU A 21 6.09 0.71 -1.38
CA GLU A 21 4.98 -0.15 -1.79
C GLU A 21 4.38 -0.83 -0.55
N SER A 22 3.06 -0.94 -0.55
CA SER A 22 2.28 -1.54 0.52
C SER A 22 1.31 -2.56 -0.05
N THR A 23 1.67 -3.85 0.04
CA THR A 23 0.76 -4.96 -0.24
C THR A 23 -0.13 -5.26 0.97
N VAL A 24 -1.42 -4.98 0.82
CA VAL A 24 -2.51 -5.25 1.77
C VAL A 24 -2.27 -4.58 3.12
N GLY A 25 -2.42 -3.25 3.14
CA GLY A 25 -2.40 -2.50 4.39
C GLY A 25 -3.02 -1.12 4.30
N ASP A 26 -2.98 -0.46 5.43
CA ASP A 26 -3.55 0.84 5.73
C ASP A 26 -2.69 1.55 6.81
N GLU A 27 -2.98 2.82 7.05
CA GLU A 27 -2.49 3.58 8.21
C GLU A 27 -3.67 4.23 8.92
N SER A 28 -4.21 3.52 9.92
CA SER A 28 -5.31 4.01 10.76
C SER A 28 -4.97 5.30 11.55
N ASN A 29 -3.69 5.60 11.79
CA ASN A 29 -3.30 6.84 12.45
C ASN A 29 -3.06 7.98 11.44
N ASN A 30 -4.14 8.67 11.08
CA ASN A 30 -4.11 9.83 10.18
C ASN A 30 -3.14 10.96 10.58
N ALA A 31 -2.72 11.04 11.86
CA ALA A 31 -1.75 12.05 12.28
C ALA A 31 -0.34 11.79 11.73
N VAL A 32 0.03 10.52 11.51
CA VAL A 32 1.36 10.16 11.01
C VAL A 32 1.45 10.21 9.48
N VAL A 33 0.32 10.12 8.79
CA VAL A 33 0.24 10.22 7.31
C VAL A 33 0.83 11.55 6.82
N ALA A 34 0.71 12.64 7.59
CA ALA A 34 1.29 13.93 7.24
C ALA A 34 2.83 13.92 7.15
N SER A 35 3.50 12.95 7.79
CA SER A 35 4.96 12.81 7.65
C SER A 35 5.37 12.35 6.25
N LEU A 36 4.49 11.67 5.49
CA LEU A 36 4.79 11.02 4.22
C LEU A 36 4.95 11.99 3.02
N ARG A 37 5.04 13.31 3.26
CA ARG A 37 5.12 14.39 2.25
C ARG A 37 6.12 14.16 1.11
N ASN A 38 7.23 13.48 1.39
CA ASN A 38 8.32 13.26 0.46
C ASN A 38 8.33 11.85 -0.13
N LEU A 39 7.48 10.94 0.35
CA LEU A 39 7.48 9.54 -0.01
C LEU A 39 6.28 9.21 -0.92
N PRO A 40 6.48 9.00 -2.24
CA PRO A 40 5.45 8.41 -3.10
C PRO A 40 5.14 6.99 -2.67
N ILE A 41 3.86 6.63 -2.62
CA ILE A 41 3.39 5.32 -2.15
C ILE A 41 2.52 4.64 -3.19
N LEU A 42 2.85 3.39 -3.53
CA LEU A 42 1.94 2.48 -4.23
C LEU A 42 1.22 1.63 -3.19
N MET A 43 -0.10 1.69 -3.19
CA MET A 43 -0.98 0.90 -2.33
C MET A 43 -1.64 -0.19 -3.16
N TRP A 44 -1.42 -1.45 -2.77
CA TRP A 44 -2.03 -2.62 -3.37
C TRP A 44 -3.00 -3.24 -2.37
N ASN A 45 -4.29 -3.22 -2.65
CA ASN A 45 -5.31 -3.76 -1.76
C ASN A 45 -6.34 -4.58 -2.53
N ASN A 46 -7.10 -5.42 -1.82
CA ASN A 46 -8.19 -6.19 -2.41
C ASN A 46 -9.54 -5.69 -1.90
N HIS A 47 -10.51 -5.63 -2.81
CA HIS A 47 -11.91 -5.58 -2.42
C HIS A 47 -12.31 -6.90 -1.75
N GLY A 48 -13.10 -6.81 -0.68
CA GLY A 48 -13.55 -7.98 0.08
C GLY A 48 -12.46 -8.67 0.92
N ASP A 49 -11.33 -8.01 1.14
CA ASP A 49 -10.32 -8.43 2.11
C ASP A 49 -10.92 -8.52 3.51
N GLU A 50 -10.74 -9.67 4.13
CA GLU A 50 -11.32 -10.02 5.42
C GLU A 50 -10.59 -9.41 6.64
N LEU A 51 -9.38 -8.86 6.47
CA LEU A 51 -8.58 -8.25 7.54
C LEU A 51 -8.25 -6.77 7.33
N VAL A 52 -8.11 -6.30 6.09
CA VAL A 52 -7.88 -4.89 5.74
C VAL A 52 -8.96 -4.46 4.77
N SER A 53 -10.08 -4.05 5.33
CA SER A 53 -11.30 -3.73 4.61
C SER A 53 -11.17 -2.46 3.74
N GLU A 54 -12.08 -2.34 2.78
CA GLU A 54 -12.12 -1.19 1.87
C GLU A 54 -12.21 0.17 2.57
N PRO A 55 -13.04 0.37 3.61
CA PRO A 55 -13.03 1.63 4.36
C PRO A 55 -11.66 1.98 4.98
N GLU A 56 -10.86 0.98 5.41
CA GLU A 56 -9.58 1.21 6.09
C GLU A 56 -8.52 1.72 5.12
N PHE A 57 -8.30 1.04 3.98
CA PHE A 57 -7.32 1.52 3.01
C PHE A 57 -7.78 2.80 2.29
N LEU A 58 -9.10 2.97 2.06
CA LEU A 58 -9.64 4.21 1.50
C LEU A 58 -9.46 5.39 2.46
N GLN A 59 -9.54 5.20 3.77
CA GLN A 59 -9.25 6.27 4.73
C GLN A 59 -7.82 6.80 4.57
N THR A 60 -6.85 5.91 4.37
CA THR A 60 -5.44 6.25 4.15
C THR A 60 -5.26 7.00 2.82
N ALA A 61 -5.82 6.46 1.73
CA ALA A 61 -5.77 7.07 0.41
C ALA A 61 -6.41 8.47 0.39
N ASN A 62 -7.61 8.61 0.95
CA ASN A 62 -8.30 9.89 1.09
C ASN A 62 -7.49 10.90 1.92
N LYS A 63 -6.75 10.43 2.94
CA LYS A 63 -5.89 11.31 3.74
C LYS A 63 -4.69 11.80 2.92
N LEU A 64 -4.01 10.92 2.19
CA LEU A 64 -2.92 11.27 1.28
C LEU A 64 -3.39 12.27 0.21
N ASP A 65 -4.57 12.01 -0.37
CA ASP A 65 -5.23 12.88 -1.34
C ASP A 65 -5.52 14.28 -0.76
N SER A 66 -6.11 14.35 0.43
CA SER A 66 -6.42 15.62 1.10
C SER A 66 -5.19 16.48 1.42
N LEU A 67 -4.01 15.85 1.50
CA LEU A 67 -2.73 16.51 1.73
C LEU A 67 -2.01 16.87 0.42
N GLY A 68 -2.55 16.46 -0.73
CA GLY A 68 -1.93 16.64 -2.05
C GLY A 68 -0.68 15.79 -2.26
N TYR A 69 -0.59 14.62 -1.60
CA TYR A 69 0.59 13.77 -1.67
C TYR A 69 0.55 12.82 -2.87
N ARG A 70 1.73 12.36 -3.27
CA ARG A 70 1.89 11.43 -4.41
C ARG A 70 1.55 10.02 -3.94
N TYR A 71 0.48 9.43 -4.45
CA TYR A 71 0.15 8.04 -4.21
C TYR A 71 -0.54 7.41 -5.42
N GLU A 72 -0.49 6.09 -5.49
CA GLU A 72 -1.25 5.25 -6.41
C GLU A 72 -1.99 4.21 -5.57
N LEU A 73 -3.27 3.96 -5.87
CA LEU A 73 -4.07 2.93 -5.23
C LEU A 73 -4.59 1.97 -6.30
N ASP A 74 -4.05 0.76 -6.30
CA ASP A 74 -4.58 -0.36 -7.06
C ASP A 74 -5.43 -1.23 -6.14
N ALA A 75 -6.76 -1.08 -6.24
CA ALA A 75 -7.72 -1.91 -5.55
C ALA A 75 -8.21 -3.03 -6.48
N PHE A 76 -7.73 -4.26 -6.24
CA PHE A 76 -8.01 -5.42 -7.08
C PHE A 76 -9.31 -6.11 -6.67
N GLN A 77 -10.00 -6.68 -7.66
CA GLN A 77 -11.24 -7.42 -7.41
C GLN A 77 -10.96 -8.76 -6.72
N PRO A 78 -11.88 -9.24 -5.87
CA PRO A 78 -11.71 -10.50 -5.17
C PRO A 78 -11.56 -11.65 -6.15
N CYS A 79 -10.80 -12.66 -5.74
CA CYS A 79 -10.66 -13.87 -6.52
C CYS A 79 -12.04 -14.55 -6.68
N ALA A 80 -12.56 -14.61 -7.91
CA ALA A 80 -13.89 -15.12 -8.23
C ALA A 80 -13.89 -16.47 -8.99
N ASN A 81 -12.81 -17.25 -8.90
CA ASN A 81 -12.65 -18.52 -9.62
C ASN A 81 -12.52 -19.74 -8.69
N PRO A 82 -12.68 -20.98 -9.18
CA PRO A 82 -12.63 -22.18 -8.34
C PRO A 82 -11.27 -22.48 -7.68
N MET A 83 -10.20 -21.80 -8.07
CA MET A 83 -8.85 -21.98 -7.51
C MET A 83 -8.54 -21.02 -6.36
N CYS A 84 -9.48 -20.14 -5.99
CA CYS A 84 -9.29 -19.22 -4.88
C CYS A 84 -9.22 -19.96 -3.55
N SER A 85 -8.31 -19.53 -2.67
CA SER A 85 -8.13 -20.14 -1.35
C SER A 85 -9.40 -19.98 -0.51
N PRO A 86 -9.97 -21.07 0.06
CA PRO A 86 -11.13 -20.97 0.94
C PRO A 86 -10.78 -20.48 2.35
N VAL A 87 -9.49 -20.36 2.69
CA VAL A 87 -9.03 -20.04 4.06
C VAL A 87 -8.69 -18.55 4.22
N PHE A 88 -8.33 -17.86 3.12
CA PHE A 88 -8.03 -16.42 3.07
C PHE A 88 -8.37 -15.90 1.66
N THR A 89 -9.66 -15.73 1.38
CA THR A 89 -10.14 -15.57 0.00
C THR A 89 -9.49 -14.38 -0.71
N ASN A 90 -9.16 -13.32 0.02
CA ASN A 90 -8.63 -12.08 -0.57
C ASN A 90 -7.39 -11.54 0.14
N HIS A 91 -7.23 -11.69 1.46
CA HIS A 91 -6.11 -11.05 2.17
C HIS A 91 -4.73 -11.47 1.68
N LEU A 92 -4.53 -12.77 1.41
CA LEU A 92 -3.24 -13.28 0.96
C LEU A 92 -3.08 -13.27 -0.56
N GLN A 93 -4.14 -13.00 -1.32
CA GLN A 93 -4.15 -13.14 -2.78
C GLN A 93 -3.04 -12.32 -3.44
N LEU A 94 -2.82 -11.07 -3.05
CA LEU A 94 -1.76 -10.24 -3.66
C LEU A 94 -0.35 -10.66 -3.22
N ALA A 95 -0.22 -11.24 -2.03
CA ALA A 95 1.07 -11.66 -1.45
C ALA A 95 1.53 -13.06 -1.88
N ILE A 96 0.67 -13.86 -2.52
CA ILE A 96 1.00 -15.22 -2.97
C ILE A 96 1.02 -15.37 -4.49
N ASN A 97 0.47 -14.41 -5.23
CA ASN A 97 0.50 -14.41 -6.68
C ASN A 97 1.81 -13.81 -7.18
N ASP A 98 2.49 -14.50 -8.11
CA ASP A 98 3.76 -14.07 -8.69
C ASP A 98 3.57 -13.01 -9.80
N GLN A 99 2.94 -11.88 -9.44
CA GLN A 99 2.60 -10.79 -10.35
C GLN A 99 3.17 -9.44 -9.87
N TYR A 100 4.35 -9.46 -9.26
CA TYR A 100 4.98 -8.28 -8.67
C TYR A 100 5.60 -7.29 -9.68
N ALA A 101 5.53 -7.59 -10.98
CA ALA A 101 6.18 -6.76 -12.01
C ALA A 101 5.78 -5.27 -11.97
N PRO A 102 4.50 -4.88 -11.77
CA PRO A 102 4.14 -3.47 -11.70
C PRO A 102 4.67 -2.80 -10.41
N ALA A 103 4.60 -3.47 -9.25
CA ALA A 103 5.21 -2.98 -8.01
C ALA A 103 6.73 -2.80 -8.14
N ALA A 104 7.42 -3.76 -8.77
CA ALA A 104 8.85 -3.67 -9.05
C ALA A 104 9.17 -2.51 -10.00
N ALA A 105 8.35 -2.25 -11.01
CA ALA A 105 8.50 -1.11 -11.92
C ALA A 105 8.25 0.23 -11.21
N PHE A 106 7.26 0.29 -10.31
CA PHE A 106 6.98 1.48 -9.51
C PHE A 106 8.16 1.82 -8.59
N LEU A 107 8.74 0.85 -7.88
CA LEU A 107 9.93 1.09 -7.06
C LEU A 107 11.14 1.44 -7.95
N GLY A 108 11.33 0.66 -9.01
CA GLY A 108 12.33 0.87 -10.05
C GLY A 108 13.74 1.08 -9.47
N THR A 109 14.48 2.01 -10.09
CA THR A 109 15.80 2.47 -9.62
C THR A 109 15.71 3.85 -8.98
N ALA A 110 14.58 4.17 -8.34
CA ALA A 110 14.40 5.48 -7.71
C ALA A 110 15.36 5.64 -6.51
N HIS A 111 15.96 6.82 -6.40
CA HIS A 111 16.84 7.17 -5.28
C HIS A 111 16.32 8.43 -4.59
N VAL A 112 16.59 8.53 -3.28
CA VAL A 112 16.33 9.74 -2.52
C VAL A 112 17.20 10.85 -3.08
N ASP A 113 16.59 11.99 -3.39
CA ASP A 113 17.33 13.20 -3.73
C ASP A 113 17.99 13.77 -2.46
N ARG A 114 19.31 13.93 -2.52
CA ARG A 114 20.15 14.43 -1.42
C ARG A 114 20.87 15.72 -1.77
N SER A 115 20.52 16.32 -2.93
CA SER A 115 21.19 17.50 -3.47
C SER A 115 20.79 18.81 -2.79
#